data_AF-A0A6N2Z5Q5-F1
#
_entry.id   AF-A0A6N2Z5Q5-F1
#
_cell.length_a   1.000
_cell.length_b   1.000
_cell.length_c   1.000
_cell.angle_alpha   90.00
_cell.angle_beta   90.00
_cell.angle_gamma   90.00
#
_symmetry.space_group_name_H-M   'P 1'
#
loop_
_entity.id
_entity.type
_entity.pdbx_description
1 polymer ?
#
loop_
_entity_poly.entity_id
_entity_poly.type
_entity_poly.pdbx_seq_one_letter_code
_entity_poly.pdbx_strand_id
1 'polypeptide(L)'
;MIKVKIEKDKNNNPIFKLNIKETDEKKYPFLKRALMDGKKISGRFNYEVPLRYLVPILNNVGRGNLSVDGKSKIEFLEFYDFFEEKYYASFEATSKFMKIWRKEKCPNIFKIKIDIDSSTVSKEVAFKKIEIKI
;
A
#
# COMPACT_ATOMS: atom_id res chain seq x y z
N MET A 1 3.10 5.48 -18.75
CA MET A 1 1.93 5.43 -17.84
C MET A 1 2.15 4.24 -16.94
N ILE A 2 2.33 4.54 -15.66
CA ILE A 2 2.57 3.55 -14.62
C ILE A 2 1.24 2.83 -14.36
N LYS A 3 1.28 1.51 -14.31
CA LYS A 3 0.10 0.72 -13.90
C LYS A 3 0.33 0.17 -12.51
N VAL A 4 -0.66 0.34 -11.65
CA VAL A 4 -0.63 -0.18 -10.28
C VAL A 4 -1.67 -1.28 -10.11
N LYS A 5 -1.36 -2.29 -9.29
CA LYS A 5 -2.34 -3.31 -8.91
C LYS A 5 -2.15 -3.73 -7.46
N ILE A 6 -3.26 -3.88 -6.76
CA ILE A 6 -3.29 -4.45 -5.41
C ILE A 6 -4.09 -5.73 -5.48
N GLU A 7 -3.48 -6.84 -5.11
CA GLU A 7 -4.15 -8.15 -5.12
C GLU A 7 -3.82 -8.94 -3.87
N LYS A 8 -4.40 -10.13 -3.75
CA LYS A 8 -4.15 -11.03 -2.64
C LYS A 8 -3.13 -12.11 -3.00
N ASP A 9 -2.26 -12.42 -2.05
CA ASP A 9 -1.46 -13.64 -2.09
C ASP A 9 -2.31 -14.88 -1.75
N LYS A 10 -1.67 -16.06 -1.69
CA LYS A 10 -2.32 -17.32 -1.31
C LYS A 10 -2.86 -17.32 0.13
N ASN A 11 -2.36 -16.44 0.99
CA ASN A 11 -2.70 -16.29 2.40
C ASN A 11 -3.61 -15.07 2.65
N ASN A 12 -4.21 -14.48 1.61
CA ASN A 12 -5.00 -13.25 1.67
C ASN A 12 -4.23 -11.99 2.15
N ASN A 13 -2.89 -11.98 2.11
CA ASN A 13 -2.11 -10.78 2.37
C ASN A 13 -2.14 -9.85 1.13
N PRO A 14 -2.16 -8.53 1.34
CA PRO A 14 -2.00 -7.58 0.24
C PRO A 14 -0.65 -7.69 -0.47
N ILE A 15 -0.68 -7.74 -1.80
CA ILE A 15 0.48 -7.60 -2.68
C ILE A 15 0.29 -6.33 -3.52
N PHE A 16 1.33 -5.50 -3.59
CA PHE A 16 1.36 -4.31 -4.43
C PHE A 16 2.30 -4.51 -5.62
N LYS A 17 1.75 -4.37 -6.83
CA LYS A 17 2.48 -4.56 -8.09
C LYS A 17 2.49 -3.30 -8.93
N LEU A 18 3.60 -3.08 -9.62
CA LEU A 18 3.84 -1.97 -10.53
C LEU A 18 4.20 -2.50 -11.92
N ASN A 19 3.72 -1.81 -12.95
CA ASN A 19 4.29 -1.83 -14.29
C ASN A 19 4.93 -0.46 -14.54
N ILE A 20 6.26 -0.45 -14.65
CA ILE A 20 7.07 0.76 -14.84
C ILE A 20 8.01 0.54 -16.03
N LYS A 21 8.13 1.54 -16.91
CA LYS A 21 9.13 1.55 -17.99
C LYS A 21 10.39 2.30 -17.53
N GLU A 22 11.51 2.06 -18.19
CA GLU A 22 12.77 2.77 -17.90
C GLU A 22 12.62 4.30 -18.02
N THR A 23 11.76 4.77 -18.94
CA THR A 23 11.43 6.19 -19.09
C THR A 23 10.65 6.75 -17.90
N ASP A 24 9.80 5.94 -17.25
CA ASP A 24 9.06 6.34 -16.05
C ASP A 24 10.01 6.49 -14.84
N GLU A 25 11.06 5.66 -14.73
CA GLU A 25 12.08 5.78 -13.66
C GLU A 25 12.87 7.08 -13.75
N LYS A 26 13.26 7.49 -14.97
CA LYS A 26 13.93 8.78 -15.21
C LYS A 26 13.00 9.96 -14.92
N LYS A 27 11.71 9.81 -15.25
CA LYS A 27 10.69 10.85 -15.02
C LYS A 27 10.31 11.01 -13.55
N TYR A 28 10.30 9.91 -12.78
CA TYR A 28 9.91 9.89 -11.37
C TYR A 28 11.00 9.29 -10.48
N PRO A 29 12.09 10.03 -10.19
CA PRO A 29 13.22 9.52 -9.41
C PRO A 29 12.86 8.98 -8.03
N PHE A 30 11.78 9.47 -7.41
CA PHE A 30 11.30 8.98 -6.11
C PHE A 30 10.87 7.50 -6.12
N LEU A 31 10.57 6.93 -7.29
CA LEU A 31 10.25 5.50 -7.43
C LEU A 31 11.45 4.61 -7.16
N LYS A 32 12.68 5.12 -7.29
CA LYS A 32 13.92 4.34 -7.16
C LYS A 32 13.96 3.57 -5.84
N ARG A 33 13.60 4.22 -4.72
CA ARG A 33 13.58 3.57 -3.40
C ARG A 33 12.54 2.44 -3.32
N ALA A 34 11.36 2.64 -3.87
CA ALA A 34 10.32 1.61 -3.93
C ALA A 34 10.73 0.39 -4.77
N LEU A 35 11.44 0.65 -5.87
CA LEU A 35 11.96 -0.40 -6.77
C LEU A 35 13.14 -1.16 -6.16
N MET A 36 14.03 -0.48 -5.44
CA MET A 36 15.16 -1.08 -4.72
C MET A 36 14.70 -1.99 -3.57
N ASP A 37 13.69 -1.56 -2.81
CA ASP A 37 13.11 -2.35 -1.73
C ASP A 37 12.14 -3.43 -2.24
N GLY A 38 11.79 -3.36 -3.53
CA GLY A 38 10.92 -4.31 -4.20
C GLY A 38 11.67 -5.46 -4.86
N LYS A 39 10.91 -6.28 -5.58
CA LYS A 39 11.39 -7.42 -6.34
C LYS A 39 10.93 -7.31 -7.78
N LYS A 40 11.86 -7.51 -8.72
CA LYS A 40 11.54 -7.62 -10.15
C LYS A 40 10.82 -8.94 -10.42
N ILE A 41 9.73 -8.89 -11.16
CA ILE A 41 8.90 -10.04 -11.52
C ILE A 41 8.63 -10.05 -13.02
N SER A 42 8.21 -11.20 -13.56
CA SER A 42 7.84 -11.36 -14.97
C SER A 42 6.32 -11.21 -15.17
N GLY A 43 5.92 -10.80 -16.37
CA GLY A 43 4.51 -10.71 -16.79
C GLY A 43 4.01 -9.28 -16.96
N ARG A 44 2.68 -9.09 -16.86
CA ARG A 44 2.00 -7.80 -17.08
C ARG A 44 2.43 -6.72 -16.10
N PHE A 45 2.82 -7.09 -14.89
CA PHE A 45 3.45 -6.20 -13.91
C PHE A 45 4.89 -6.66 -13.74
N ASN A 46 5.83 -5.73 -13.68
CA ASN A 46 7.26 -6.04 -13.68
C ASN A 46 7.95 -5.82 -12.33
N TYR A 47 7.24 -5.26 -11.36
CA TYR A 47 7.70 -5.17 -9.97
C TYR A 47 6.61 -5.55 -8.98
N GLU A 48 7.02 -6.19 -7.90
CA GLU A 48 6.30 -6.30 -6.64
C GLU A 48 7.03 -5.43 -5.62
N VAL A 49 6.33 -4.50 -4.99
CA VAL A 49 6.95 -3.49 -4.10
C VAL A 49 6.24 -3.46 -2.74
N PRO A 50 6.91 -2.98 -1.68
CA PRO A 50 6.26 -2.82 -0.39
C PRO A 50 5.03 -1.90 -0.47
N LEU A 51 3.90 -2.36 0.08
CA LEU A 51 2.61 -1.64 0.01
C LEU A 51 2.66 -0.23 0.64
N ARG A 52 3.56 0.02 1.60
CA ARG A 52 3.81 1.37 2.16
C ARG A 52 4.07 2.46 1.11
N TYR A 53 4.57 2.09 -0.06
CA TYR A 53 4.85 3.03 -1.15
C TYR A 53 3.62 3.39 -1.98
N LEU A 54 2.49 2.71 -1.81
CA LEU A 54 1.28 2.92 -2.61
C LEU A 54 0.78 4.36 -2.53
N VAL A 55 0.53 4.86 -1.32
CA VAL A 55 -0.01 6.22 -1.12
C VAL A 55 0.96 7.28 -1.64
N PRO A 56 2.27 7.24 -1.31
CA PRO A 56 3.25 8.13 -1.93
C PRO A 56 3.25 8.08 -3.47
N ILE A 57 3.15 6.89 -4.08
CA ILE A 57 3.16 6.76 -5.54
C ILE A 57 1.89 7.36 -6.15
N LEU A 58 0.71 7.03 -5.63
CA LEU A 58 -0.56 7.56 -6.13
C LEU A 58 -0.63 9.09 -6.05
N ASN A 59 -0.11 9.67 -4.97
CA ASN A 59 -0.13 11.12 -4.77
C ASN A 59 0.88 11.89 -5.63
N ASN A 60 2.02 11.29 -6.01
CA ASN A 60 3.13 12.02 -6.65
C ASN A 60 3.31 11.76 -8.17
N VAL A 61 2.80 10.66 -8.74
CA VAL A 61 2.96 10.37 -10.18
C VAL A 61 2.04 11.27 -11.06
N GLY A 62 0.99 11.84 -10.47
CA GLY A 62 0.00 12.66 -11.16
C GLY A 62 -1.02 11.82 -11.94
N ARG A 63 -2.30 12.21 -11.87
CA ARG A 63 -3.46 11.39 -12.29
C ARG A 63 -3.42 10.92 -13.75
N GLY A 64 -2.89 11.72 -14.68
CA GLY A 64 -2.79 11.34 -16.10
C GLY A 64 -1.63 10.39 -16.45
N ASN A 65 -0.72 10.13 -15.51
CA ASN A 65 0.45 9.29 -15.74
C ASN A 65 0.38 7.94 -15.01
N LEU A 66 -0.70 7.69 -14.26
CA LEU A 66 -0.92 6.49 -13.49
C LEU A 66 -2.31 5.92 -13.77
N SER A 67 -2.44 4.60 -13.74
CA SER A 67 -3.73 3.92 -13.80
C SER A 67 -3.78 2.77 -12.78
N VAL A 68 -4.91 2.62 -12.11
CA VAL A 68 -5.18 1.49 -11.22
C VAL A 68 -5.82 0.36 -12.03
N ASP A 69 -5.30 -0.86 -11.91
CA ASP A 69 -5.87 -2.02 -12.58
C ASP A 69 -7.28 -2.31 -12.01
N GLY A 70 -8.28 -2.45 -12.87
CA GLY A 70 -9.68 -2.62 -12.45
C GLY A 70 -9.97 -3.88 -11.64
N LYS A 71 -9.05 -4.85 -11.60
CA LYS A 71 -9.15 -6.04 -10.73
C LYS A 71 -8.49 -5.84 -9.36
N SER A 72 -8.08 -4.62 -9.04
CA SER A 72 -7.43 -4.30 -7.77
C SER A 72 -8.41 -4.40 -6.60
N LYS A 73 -7.90 -4.83 -5.46
CA LYS A 73 -8.58 -4.66 -4.18
C LYS A 73 -8.41 -3.21 -3.74
N ILE A 74 -9.52 -2.48 -3.75
CA ILE A 74 -9.55 -1.03 -3.56
C ILE A 74 -9.54 -0.57 -2.11
N GLU A 75 -9.74 -1.48 -1.15
CA GLU A 75 -9.73 -1.15 0.27
C GLU A 75 -8.82 -2.10 1.05
N PHE A 76 -8.09 -1.57 2.03
CA PHE A 76 -7.33 -2.36 3.00
C PHE A 76 -7.08 -1.55 4.29
N LEU A 77 -6.68 -2.25 5.34
CA LEU A 77 -6.26 -1.70 6.62
C LEU A 77 -4.74 -1.67 6.70
N GLU A 78 -4.17 -0.61 7.27
CA GLU A 78 -2.75 -0.50 7.55
C GLU A 78 -2.46 0.11 8.92
N PHE A 79 -1.32 -0.25 9.51
CA PHE A 79 -0.72 0.49 10.61
C PHE A 79 0.79 0.28 10.61
N TYR A 80 1.47 1.15 11.34
CA TYR A 80 2.89 1.02 11.64
C TYR A 80 3.08 0.68 13.12
N ASP A 81 4.19 0.02 13.43
CA ASP A 81 4.65 -0.05 14.82
C ASP A 81 5.03 1.33 15.36
N PHE A 82 5.37 1.39 16.65
CA PHE A 82 5.63 2.65 17.34
C PHE A 82 6.81 3.44 16.75
N PHE A 83 7.81 2.75 16.20
CA PHE A 83 9.01 3.36 15.62
C PHE A 83 8.91 3.58 14.11
N GLU A 84 7.76 3.26 13.50
CA GLU A 84 7.54 3.29 12.06
C GLU A 84 8.51 2.43 11.23
N GLU A 85 9.12 1.42 11.85
CA GLU A 85 10.04 0.48 11.21
C GLU A 85 9.27 -0.65 10.51
N LYS A 86 8.18 -1.12 11.13
CA LYS A 86 7.39 -2.24 10.61
C LYS A 86 6.05 -1.76 10.10
N TYR A 87 5.79 -2.11 8.85
CA TYR A 87 4.52 -1.87 8.17
C TYR A 87 3.67 -3.13 8.19
N TYR A 88 2.42 -3.00 8.63
CA TYR A 88 1.45 -4.08 8.64
C TYR A 88 0.23 -3.69 7.83
N ALA A 89 -0.25 -4.61 6.97
CA ALA A 89 -1.46 -4.40 6.20
C ALA A 89 -2.29 -5.68 6.04
N SER A 90 -3.60 -5.52 5.92
CA SER A 90 -4.55 -6.61 5.66
C SER A 90 -5.81 -6.11 4.98
N PHE A 91 -6.44 -6.93 4.15
CA PHE A 91 -7.74 -6.57 3.56
C PHE A 91 -8.87 -6.55 4.60
N GLU A 92 -8.73 -7.32 5.67
CA GLU A 92 -9.76 -7.53 6.68
C GLU A 92 -9.15 -7.50 8.08
N ALA A 93 -9.94 -7.14 9.09
CA ALA A 93 -9.54 -7.16 10.50
C ALA A 93 -9.52 -8.60 11.07
N THR A 94 -8.70 -9.47 10.48
CA THR A 94 -8.59 -10.89 10.88
C THR A 94 -8.06 -11.03 12.30
N SER A 95 -8.36 -12.16 12.95
CA SER A 95 -7.85 -12.47 14.30
C SER A 95 -6.32 -12.42 14.37
N LYS A 96 -5.62 -12.88 13.32
CA LYS A 96 -4.15 -12.82 13.20
C LYS A 96 -3.66 -11.37 13.12
N PHE A 97 -4.26 -10.55 12.27
CA PHE A 97 -3.90 -9.14 12.13
C PHE A 97 -4.11 -8.36 13.42
N MET A 98 -5.28 -8.54 14.06
CA MET A 98 -5.61 -7.88 15.33
C MET A 98 -4.73 -8.37 16.49
N LYS A 99 -4.24 -9.61 16.46
CA LYS A 99 -3.25 -10.11 17.43
C LYS A 99 -1.90 -9.39 17.29
N ILE A 100 -1.44 -9.11 16.07
CA ILE A 100 -0.22 -8.33 15.82
C ILE A 100 -0.44 -6.89 16.30
N TRP A 101 -1.56 -6.28 15.93
CA TRP A 101 -1.91 -4.92 16.35
C TRP A 101 -1.85 -4.72 17.88
N ARG A 102 -2.38 -5.67 18.67
CA ARG A 102 -2.27 -5.62 20.13
C ARG A 102 -0.83 -5.76 20.64
N LYS A 103 0.00 -6.59 19.99
CA LYS A 103 1.43 -6.72 20.35
C LYS A 103 2.19 -5.41 20.13
N GLU A 104 1.81 -4.65 19.11
CA GLU A 104 2.37 -3.33 18.81
C GLU A 104 1.76 -2.20 19.64
N LYS A 105 1.07 -2.53 20.75
CA LYS A 105 0.42 -1.58 21.68
C LYS A 105 -0.71 -0.76 21.05
N CYS A 106 -1.49 -1.40 20.17
CA CYS A 106 -2.72 -0.86 19.59
C CYS A 106 -2.57 0.55 18.96
N PRO A 107 -1.66 0.75 17.98
CA PRO A 107 -1.56 2.03 17.26
C PRO A 107 -2.85 2.36 16.50
N ASN A 108 -2.94 3.53 15.86
CA ASN A 108 -4.07 3.77 14.97
C ASN A 108 -4.03 2.78 13.80
N ILE A 109 -5.16 2.14 13.51
CA ILE A 109 -5.35 1.43 12.24
C ILE A 109 -6.03 2.40 11.29
N PHE A 110 -5.43 2.58 10.12
CA PHE A 110 -5.99 3.37 9.04
C PHE A 110 -6.66 2.46 8.02
N LYS A 111 -7.83 2.87 7.52
CA LYS A 111 -8.45 2.30 6.32
C LYS A 111 -8.04 3.14 5.13
N ILE A 112 -7.44 2.49 4.14
CA ILE A 112 -7.13 3.08 2.85
C ILE A 112 -8.23 2.67 1.87
N LYS A 113 -8.76 3.62 1.11
CA LYS A 113 -9.63 3.36 -0.04
C LYS A 113 -9.07 4.04 -1.28
N ILE A 114 -9.20 3.37 -2.41
CA ILE A 114 -8.69 3.83 -3.69
C ILE A 114 -9.85 3.90 -4.68
N ASP A 115 -10.02 5.06 -5.29
CA ASP A 115 -10.91 5.21 -6.43
C ASP A 115 -10.13 4.85 -7.70
N ILE A 116 -10.62 3.86 -8.45
CA ILE A 116 -9.97 3.36 -9.66
C ILE A 116 -10.02 4.41 -10.78
N ASP A 117 -11.15 5.10 -10.92
CA ASP A 117 -11.41 6.02 -12.02
C ASP A 117 -10.63 7.31 -11.83
N SER A 118 -10.64 7.86 -10.61
CA SER A 118 -9.92 9.09 -10.29
C SER A 118 -8.45 8.86 -9.87
N SER A 119 -8.06 7.61 -9.60
CA SER A 119 -6.76 7.24 -9.00
C SER A 119 -6.47 8.00 -7.70
N THR A 120 -7.52 8.38 -6.96
CA THR A 120 -7.40 9.09 -5.68
C THR A 120 -7.42 8.12 -4.51
N VAL A 121 -6.82 8.55 -3.40
CA VAL A 121 -6.71 7.76 -2.17
C VAL A 121 -7.36 8.51 -1.03
N SER A 122 -8.25 7.84 -0.29
CA SER A 122 -8.66 8.28 1.03
C SER A 122 -7.94 7.48 2.11
N LYS A 123 -7.59 8.15 3.21
CA LYS A 123 -7.00 7.54 4.40
C LYS A 123 -7.79 7.99 5.62
N GLU A 124 -8.44 7.03 6.27
CA GLU A 124 -9.38 7.27 7.38
C GLU A 124 -8.90 6.50 8.61
N VAL A 125 -9.11 7.01 9.83
CA VAL A 125 -8.84 6.23 11.04
C VAL A 125 -9.99 5.23 11.23
N ALA A 126 -9.70 3.94 11.11
CA ALA A 126 -10.68 2.86 11.34
C ALA A 126 -10.72 2.45 12.81
N PHE A 127 -9.55 2.39 13.46
CA PHE A 127 -9.42 2.13 14.89
C PHE A 127 -8.48 3.15 15.49
N LYS A 128 -8.96 3.92 16.45
CA LYS A 128 -8.16 4.91 17.17
C LYS A 128 -7.49 4.26 18.38
N LYS A 129 -6.20 4.54 18.57
CA LYS A 129 -5.48 4.20 19.79
C LYS A 129 -6.18 4.86 20.97
N ILE A 130 -6.41 4.08 22.01
CA ILE A 130 -6.98 4.58 23.26
C ILE A 130 -5.86 5.25 24.04
N GLU A 131 -6.02 6.54 24.31
CA GLU A 131 -5.15 7.27 25.24
C GLU A 131 -5.64 7.01 26.66
N ILE A 132 -4.90 6.21 27.41
CA ILE A 132 -5.15 6.01 28.84
C ILE A 132 -4.42 7.16 29.55
N LYS A 133 -5.18 8.13 30.06
CA LYS A 133 -4.65 9.10 31.02
C LYS A 133 -4.44 8.34 32.34
N ILE A 134 -3.19 8.25 32.78
CA ILE A 134 -2.80 7.73 34.09
C ILE A 134 -2.64 8.91 35.03
#